data_AF-A0A5J0VLF1-F1
#
_entry.id   AF-A0A5J0VLF1-F1
#
_cell.length_a   1.000
_cell.length_b   1.000
_cell.length_c   1.000
_cell.angle_alpha   90.00
_cell.angle_beta   90.00
_cell.angle_gamma   90.00
#
_symmetry.space_group_name_H-M   'P 1'
#
loop_
_entity.id
_entity.type
_entity.pdbx_description
1 polymer ?
#
loop_
_entity_poly.entity_id
_entity_poly.type
_entity_poly.pdbx_seq_one_letter_code
_entity_poly.pdbx_strand_id
1 'polypeptide(L)'
;MEPTDKNSSGWNPKYVTGLFLTTIGGLWTFFDYTYSETINDLNNQISAYEKSNEWKLPETLLKINKSVESLNLRIDERNRLNYLELENDKLKLENKDIRSKMMKTEAALNSANEYLQTVVSKHDDFILKRGKSYALTENNLYISAQNVYSTTVEGQFDNEPYTLELGKSKDFSVGNLTCKVVLTSIAYMDNEASFSKSCYDKSKQPKF
;
A
#
# COMPACT_ATOMS: atom_id res chain seq x y z
N MET A 1 -42.37 46.16 -115.35
CA MET A 1 -41.48 46.59 -116.44
C MET A 1 -40.07 46.20 -116.01
N GLU A 2 -39.57 45.12 -116.59
CA GLU A 2 -38.12 44.83 -116.63
C GLU A 2 -37.37 46.06 -117.16
N PRO A 3 -36.12 46.28 -116.72
CA PRO A 3 -35.02 45.65 -117.45
C PRO A 3 -33.91 45.03 -116.59
N THR A 4 -33.37 43.96 -117.14
CA THR A 4 -32.05 43.36 -116.94
C THR A 4 -30.91 44.34 -117.23
N ASP A 5 -29.77 44.23 -116.51
CA ASP A 5 -28.51 43.80 -117.15
C ASP A 5 -27.32 43.56 -116.20
N LYS A 6 -26.45 42.67 -116.68
CA LYS A 6 -25.28 42.01 -116.07
C LYS A 6 -24.04 42.91 -115.91
N ASN A 7 -23.22 42.63 -114.89
CA ASN A 7 -21.75 42.39 -114.95
C ASN A 7 -21.14 42.48 -113.54
N SER A 8 -20.60 41.41 -112.96
CA SER A 8 -19.24 40.87 -113.16
C SER A 8 -18.14 41.66 -112.43
N SER A 9 -17.53 40.96 -111.47
CA SER A 9 -16.14 41.01 -111.01
C SER A 9 -15.70 42.08 -110.00
N GLY A 10 -15.02 41.59 -108.95
CA GLY A 10 -13.89 42.30 -108.35
C GLY A 10 -14.04 42.74 -106.89
N TRP A 11 -14.31 41.83 -105.96
CA TRP A 11 -14.08 42.12 -104.54
C TRP A 11 -12.58 42.01 -104.23
N ASN A 12 -12.03 43.17 -103.86
CA ASN A 12 -10.64 43.47 -103.59
C ASN A 12 -10.24 42.96 -102.18
N PRO A 13 -9.18 42.14 -102.00
CA PRO A 13 -8.94 41.37 -100.77
C PRO A 13 -8.26 42.17 -99.64
N LYS A 14 -8.50 43.49 -99.53
CA LYS A 14 -7.75 44.37 -98.59
C LYS A 14 -8.38 44.54 -97.20
N TYR A 15 -9.48 43.84 -96.87
CA TYR A 15 -10.17 43.99 -95.58
C TYR A 15 -10.40 42.69 -94.79
N VAL A 16 -9.74 41.58 -95.15
CA VAL A 16 -9.83 40.31 -94.39
C VAL A 16 -8.52 39.99 -93.63
N THR A 17 -7.66 40.98 -93.45
CA THR A 17 -6.36 40.82 -92.75
C THR A 17 -6.28 41.59 -91.43
N GLY A 18 -7.43 41.92 -90.83
CA GLY A 18 -7.49 42.68 -89.57
C GLY A 18 -8.16 41.98 -88.38
N LEU A 19 -8.72 40.77 -88.55
CA LEU A 19 -9.62 40.18 -87.53
C LEU A 19 -9.35 38.70 -87.20
N PHE A 20 -8.15 38.19 -87.54
CA PHE A 20 -7.73 36.82 -87.20
C PHE A 20 -6.49 36.73 -86.29
N LEU A 21 -5.97 37.86 -85.79
CA LEU A 21 -4.78 37.86 -84.91
C LEU A 21 -5.07 38.10 -83.42
N THR A 22 -6.29 38.43 -83.03
CA THR A 22 -6.67 38.56 -81.60
C THR A 22 -7.43 37.35 -81.06
N THR A 23 -7.86 36.41 -81.90
CA THR A 23 -8.55 35.18 -81.49
C THR A 23 -7.63 33.97 -81.35
N ILE A 24 -6.41 33.99 -81.91
CA ILE A 24 -5.45 32.88 -81.77
C ILE A 24 -4.52 33.06 -80.56
N GLY A 25 -4.17 34.31 -80.21
CA GLY A 25 -3.36 34.62 -79.03
C GLY A 25 -4.08 34.36 -77.70
N GLY A 26 -5.38 34.71 -77.63
CA GLY A 26 -6.20 34.49 -76.44
C GLY A 26 -6.46 33.00 -76.16
N LEU A 27 -6.62 32.19 -77.22
CA LEU A 27 -6.79 30.73 -77.09
C LEU A 27 -5.50 30.05 -76.67
N TRP A 28 -4.32 30.49 -77.13
CA TRP A 28 -3.03 29.99 -76.65
C TRP A 28 -2.78 30.35 -75.19
N THR A 29 -3.06 31.58 -74.76
CA THR A 29 -2.89 31.96 -73.35
C THR A 29 -3.90 31.29 -72.42
N PHE A 30 -5.14 31.03 -72.88
CA PHE A 30 -6.13 30.29 -72.07
C PHE A 30 -5.83 28.79 -72.03
N PHE A 31 -5.39 28.20 -73.15
CA PHE A 31 -4.92 26.81 -73.17
C PHE A 31 -3.66 26.68 -72.30
N ASP A 32 -2.65 27.53 -72.45
CA ASP A 32 -1.43 27.47 -71.64
C ASP A 32 -1.70 27.75 -70.16
N TYR A 33 -2.62 28.65 -69.81
CA TYR A 33 -2.97 28.91 -68.41
C TYR A 33 -3.73 27.74 -67.78
N THR A 34 -4.74 27.20 -68.46
CA THR A 34 -5.49 26.03 -67.96
C THR A 34 -4.66 24.76 -67.99
N TYR A 35 -3.82 24.54 -69.03
CA TYR A 35 -2.83 23.46 -69.03
C TYR A 35 -1.79 23.68 -67.94
N SER A 36 -1.33 24.90 -67.65
CA SER A 36 -0.35 25.13 -66.58
C SER A 36 -0.95 24.89 -65.21
N GLU A 37 -2.19 25.31 -64.93
CA GLU A 37 -2.86 25.01 -63.66
C GLU A 37 -3.13 23.51 -63.53
N THR A 38 -3.56 22.86 -64.62
CA THR A 38 -3.82 21.41 -64.61
C THR A 38 -2.51 20.62 -64.52
N ILE A 39 -1.43 21.03 -65.20
CA ILE A 39 -0.09 20.43 -65.12
C ILE A 39 0.55 20.72 -63.77
N ASN A 40 0.32 21.89 -63.17
CA ASN A 40 0.88 22.25 -61.86
C ASN A 40 0.09 21.61 -60.73
N ASP A 41 -1.22 21.42 -60.87
CA ASP A 41 -2.04 20.63 -59.96
C ASP A 41 -1.74 19.13 -60.10
N LEU A 42 -1.59 18.61 -61.33
CA LEU A 42 -1.10 17.25 -61.55
C LEU A 42 0.35 17.09 -61.07
N ASN A 43 1.24 18.07 -61.20
CA ASN A 43 2.60 18.00 -60.66
C ASN A 43 2.63 18.15 -59.13
N ASN A 44 1.71 18.91 -58.54
CA ASN A 44 1.56 18.97 -57.09
C ASN A 44 0.97 17.68 -56.55
N GLN A 45 0.00 17.08 -57.23
CA GLN A 45 -0.52 15.77 -56.91
C GLN A 45 0.52 14.68 -57.15
N ILE A 46 1.22 14.68 -58.29
CA ILE A 46 2.33 13.76 -58.57
C ILE A 46 3.43 13.96 -57.55
N SER A 47 3.88 15.17 -57.23
CA SER A 47 4.91 15.39 -56.20
C SER A 47 4.44 15.04 -54.79
N ALA A 48 3.15 15.17 -54.50
CA ALA A 48 2.55 14.66 -53.26
C ALA A 48 2.47 13.13 -53.28
N TYR A 49 2.19 12.50 -54.42
CA TYR A 49 2.17 11.05 -54.64
C TYR A 49 3.57 10.46 -54.63
N GLU A 50 4.56 11.16 -55.19
CA GLU A 50 5.98 10.82 -55.26
C GLU A 50 6.60 10.97 -53.87
N LYS A 51 6.30 12.08 -53.16
CA LYS A 51 6.58 12.21 -51.73
C LYS A 51 5.82 11.18 -50.90
N SER A 52 4.59 10.79 -51.24
CA SER A 52 3.86 9.73 -50.53
C SER A 52 4.39 8.32 -50.82
N ASN A 53 5.01 8.11 -52.00
CA ASN A 53 5.73 6.88 -52.35
C ASN A 53 7.11 6.84 -51.66
N GLU A 54 7.73 7.99 -51.43
CA GLU A 54 8.91 8.14 -50.56
C GLU A 54 8.56 7.95 -49.08
N TRP A 55 7.33 8.31 -48.70
CA TRP A 55 6.81 7.91 -47.41
C TRP A 55 6.56 6.42 -47.49
N LYS A 56 7.41 5.66 -46.82
CA LYS A 56 7.14 4.26 -46.52
C LYS A 56 5.94 4.21 -45.57
N LEU A 57 4.74 4.47 -46.07
CA LEU A 57 3.50 4.67 -45.34
C LEU A 57 3.26 3.54 -44.33
N PRO A 58 3.38 2.25 -44.70
CA PRO A 58 3.25 1.16 -43.73
C PRO A 58 4.37 1.18 -42.66
N GLU A 59 5.62 1.48 -43.01
CA GLU A 59 6.71 1.58 -42.04
C GLU A 59 6.56 2.79 -41.10
N THR A 60 6.01 3.90 -41.61
CA THR A 60 5.80 5.15 -40.86
C THR A 60 4.63 5.00 -39.91
N LEU A 61 3.52 4.39 -40.35
CA LEU A 61 2.40 4.04 -39.48
C LEU A 61 2.81 3.02 -38.41
N LEU A 62 3.64 2.02 -38.75
CA LEU A 62 4.20 1.09 -37.76
C LEU A 62 5.09 1.79 -36.74
N LYS A 63 5.93 2.74 -37.16
CA LYS A 63 6.77 3.54 -36.24
C LYS A 63 5.93 4.45 -35.34
N ILE A 64 4.88 5.07 -35.88
CA ILE A 64 3.95 5.90 -35.10
C ILE A 64 3.19 5.03 -34.10
N ASN A 65 2.66 3.88 -34.53
CA ASN A 65 1.95 2.96 -33.63
C ASN A 65 2.85 2.46 -32.49
N LYS A 66 4.09 2.05 -32.81
CA LYS A 66 5.10 1.69 -31.79
C LYS A 66 5.44 2.84 -30.86
N SER A 67 5.50 4.07 -31.38
CA SER A 67 5.78 5.25 -30.56
C SER A 67 4.61 5.56 -29.62
N VAL A 68 3.36 5.48 -30.09
CA VAL A 68 2.14 5.64 -29.29
C VAL A 68 2.03 4.55 -28.22
N GLU A 69 2.29 3.29 -28.59
CA GLU A 69 2.33 2.18 -27.65
C GLU A 69 3.37 2.41 -26.54
N SER A 70 4.59 2.81 -26.91
CA SER A 70 5.64 3.13 -25.94
C SER A 70 5.29 4.34 -25.04
N LEU A 71 4.58 5.33 -25.57
CA LEU A 71 4.10 6.48 -24.81
C LEU A 71 3.01 6.06 -23.82
N ASN A 72 2.06 5.24 -24.24
CA ASN A 72 1.01 4.71 -23.37
C ASN A 72 1.61 3.86 -22.24
N LEU A 73 2.58 3.00 -22.54
CA LEU A 73 3.31 2.23 -21.52
C LEU A 73 4.01 3.14 -20.51
N ARG A 74 4.67 4.21 -20.95
CA ARG A 74 5.33 5.18 -20.05
C ARG A 74 4.33 5.97 -19.19
N ILE A 75 3.16 6.29 -19.72
CA ILE A 75 2.09 6.96 -18.97
C ILE A 75 1.54 6.02 -17.90
N ASP A 76 1.31 4.75 -18.24
CA ASP A 76 0.85 3.73 -17.29
C ASP A 76 1.89 3.49 -16.18
N GLU A 77 3.17 3.34 -16.54
CA GLU A 77 4.28 3.23 -15.58
C GLU A 77 4.33 4.44 -14.63
N ARG A 78 4.16 5.65 -15.15
CA ARG A 78 4.15 6.88 -14.34
C ARG A 78 2.95 6.93 -13.41
N ASN A 79 1.77 6.54 -13.88
CA ASN A 79 0.57 6.48 -13.05
C ASN A 79 0.71 5.44 -11.93
N ARG A 80 1.30 4.28 -12.24
CA ARG A 80 1.60 3.23 -11.27
C ARG A 80 2.64 3.68 -10.24
N LEU A 81 3.68 4.40 -10.66
CA LEU A 81 4.67 4.97 -9.74
C LEU A 81 4.05 5.99 -8.80
N ASN A 82 3.23 6.91 -9.31
CA ASN A 82 2.52 7.89 -8.47
C ASN A 82 1.57 7.20 -7.47
N TYR A 83 0.86 6.16 -7.90
CA TYR A 83 0.00 5.37 -7.02
C TYR A 83 0.82 4.70 -5.90
N LEU A 84 1.94 4.06 -6.26
CA LEU A 84 2.82 3.40 -5.29
C LEU A 84 3.47 4.41 -4.33
N GLU A 85 3.81 5.61 -4.78
CA GLU A 85 4.35 6.67 -3.93
C GLU A 85 3.32 7.14 -2.89
N LEU A 86 2.07 7.38 -3.32
CA LEU A 86 0.96 7.72 -2.44
C LEU A 86 0.67 6.61 -1.43
N GLU A 87 0.70 5.34 -1.86
CA GLU A 87 0.51 4.19 -0.98
C GLU A 87 1.67 4.07 0.03
N ASN A 88 2.91 4.32 -0.41
CA ASN A 88 4.09 4.30 0.46
C ASN A 88 4.00 5.37 1.55
N ASP A 89 3.56 6.59 1.19
CA ASP A 89 3.39 7.68 2.14
C ASP A 89 2.25 7.40 3.13
N LYS A 90 1.16 6.81 2.66
CA LYS A 90 0.08 6.33 3.54
C LYS A 90 0.58 5.27 4.53
N LEU A 91 1.31 4.27 4.05
CA LEU A 91 1.89 3.21 4.89
C LEU A 91 2.93 3.75 5.88
N LYS A 92 3.70 4.77 5.51
CA LYS A 92 4.62 5.45 6.45
C LYS A 92 3.87 6.16 7.57
N LEU A 93 2.76 6.83 7.25
CA LEU A 93 1.92 7.49 8.25
C LEU A 93 1.27 6.46 9.19
N GLU A 94 0.72 5.37 8.65
CA GLU A 94 0.16 4.28 9.45
C GLU A 94 1.20 3.62 10.34
N ASN A 95 2.41 3.33 9.83
CA ASN A 95 3.50 2.81 10.64
C ASN A 95 3.92 3.76 11.76
N LYS A 96 3.93 5.09 11.50
CA LYS A 96 4.22 6.09 12.53
C LYS A 96 3.15 6.12 13.62
N ASP A 97 1.88 6.02 13.25
CA ASP A 97 0.76 5.96 14.21
C ASP A 97 0.81 4.67 15.04
N ILE A 98 1.00 3.51 14.40
CA ILE A 98 1.17 2.23 15.09
C ILE A 98 2.33 2.29 16.06
N ARG A 99 3.49 2.81 15.65
CA ARG A 99 4.66 2.96 16.53
C ARG A 99 4.38 3.88 17.71
N SER A 100 3.66 4.97 17.51
CA SER A 100 3.25 5.87 18.61
C SER A 100 2.30 5.18 19.58
N LYS A 101 1.31 4.42 19.07
CA LYS A 101 0.40 3.62 19.90
C LYS A 101 1.15 2.57 20.70
N MET A 102 2.09 1.84 20.08
CA MET A 102 2.92 0.86 20.74
C MET A 102 3.72 1.47 21.90
N MET A 103 4.37 2.62 21.69
CA MET A 103 5.11 3.31 22.75
C MET A 103 4.21 3.73 23.92
N LYS A 104 3.00 4.21 23.64
CA LYS A 104 2.02 4.56 24.69
C LYS A 104 1.55 3.34 25.47
N THR A 105 1.26 2.24 24.78
CA THR A 105 0.85 0.99 25.43
C THR A 105 1.98 0.38 26.25
N GLU A 106 3.22 0.46 25.77
CA GLU A 106 4.41 -0.02 26.49
C GLU A 106 4.65 0.79 27.77
N ALA A 107 4.53 2.12 27.70
CA ALA A 107 4.63 2.97 28.89
C ALA A 107 3.53 2.67 29.92
N ALA A 108 2.29 2.47 29.46
CA ALA A 108 1.18 2.09 30.34
C ALA A 108 1.39 0.70 30.98
N LEU A 109 1.90 -0.27 30.22
CA LEU A 109 2.22 -1.60 30.70
C LEU A 109 3.36 -1.59 31.72
N ASN A 110 4.40 -0.79 31.48
CA ASN A 110 5.52 -0.63 32.41
C ASN A 110 5.05 0.00 33.72
N SER A 111 4.22 1.04 33.66
CA SER A 111 3.65 1.67 34.86
C SER A 111 2.75 0.72 35.65
N ALA A 112 1.91 -0.07 34.96
CA ALA A 112 1.09 -1.10 35.61
C ALA A 112 1.94 -2.20 36.25
N ASN A 113 3.03 -2.60 35.60
CA ASN A 113 3.97 -3.59 36.14
C ASN A 113 4.74 -3.05 37.34
N GLU A 114 5.18 -1.79 37.32
CA GLU A 114 5.78 -1.12 38.49
C GLU A 114 4.80 -1.06 39.66
N TYR A 115 3.54 -0.72 39.41
CA TYR A 115 2.50 -0.76 40.44
C TYR A 115 2.32 -2.17 41.02
N LEU A 116 2.24 -3.21 40.19
CA LEU A 116 2.18 -4.59 40.66
C LEU A 116 3.42 -4.98 41.49
N GLN A 117 4.61 -4.48 41.16
CA GLN A 117 5.81 -4.70 41.96
C GLN A 117 5.76 -4.01 43.34
N THR A 118 5.00 -2.92 43.47
CA THR A 118 4.79 -2.25 44.77
C THR A 118 3.73 -2.93 45.62
N VAL A 119 2.70 -3.50 44.99
CA VAL A 119 1.56 -4.14 45.66
C VAL A 119 1.86 -5.59 46.06
N VAL A 120 2.64 -6.32 45.26
CA VAL A 120 3.01 -7.70 45.60
C VAL A 120 4.16 -7.68 46.61
N SER A 121 3.88 -8.04 47.86
CA SER A 121 4.92 -8.22 48.89
C SER A 121 5.99 -9.20 48.40
N LYS A 122 7.22 -8.69 48.21
CA LYS A 122 8.37 -9.49 47.72
C LYS A 122 8.72 -10.65 48.64
N HIS A 123 8.52 -10.47 49.94
CA HIS A 123 8.67 -11.50 50.96
C HIS A 123 7.58 -11.32 52.02
N ASP A 124 6.97 -12.42 52.42
CA ASP A 124 5.83 -12.40 53.34
C ASP A 124 5.71 -13.77 54.01
N ASP A 125 5.65 -13.78 55.33
CA ASP A 125 5.50 -14.99 56.12
C ASP A 125 4.14 -14.96 56.80
N PHE A 126 3.37 -16.04 56.64
CA PHE A 126 2.00 -16.10 57.14
C PHE A 126 1.65 -17.49 57.66
N ILE A 127 0.71 -17.52 58.61
CA ILE A 127 0.23 -18.75 59.23
C ILE A 127 -1.21 -18.98 58.77
N LEU A 128 -1.48 -20.18 58.29
CA LEU A 128 -2.81 -20.63 57.90
C LEU A 128 -3.32 -21.70 58.86
N LYS A 129 -4.50 -21.45 59.40
CA LYS A 129 -5.29 -22.44 60.13
C LYS A 129 -6.09 -23.30 59.15
N ARG A 130 -6.39 -24.53 59.58
CA ARG A 130 -7.34 -25.39 58.87
C ARG A 130 -8.66 -24.66 58.58
N GLY A 131 -9.13 -24.77 57.34
CA GLY A 131 -10.33 -24.12 56.82
C GLY A 131 -10.18 -22.63 56.53
N LYS A 132 -8.97 -22.06 56.64
CA LYS A 132 -8.70 -20.65 56.32
C LYS A 132 -7.98 -20.50 54.98
N SER A 133 -8.12 -19.32 54.42
CA SER A 133 -7.45 -18.88 53.20
C SER A 133 -6.65 -17.60 53.47
N TYR A 134 -5.63 -17.40 52.65
CA TYR A 134 -4.74 -16.25 52.68
C TYR A 134 -4.61 -15.70 51.26
N ALA A 135 -4.69 -14.37 51.13
CA ALA A 135 -4.54 -13.68 49.86
C ALA A 135 -3.05 -13.57 49.50
N LEU A 136 -2.60 -14.27 48.47
CA LEU A 136 -1.22 -14.22 48.01
C LEU A 136 -0.91 -12.91 47.27
N THR A 137 -1.91 -12.40 46.54
CA THR A 137 -1.92 -11.10 45.88
C THR A 137 -3.18 -10.35 46.29
N GLU A 138 -3.14 -9.02 46.31
CA GLU A 138 -4.34 -8.21 46.53
C GLU A 138 -5.41 -8.46 45.44
N ASN A 139 -4.99 -8.96 44.27
CA ASN A 139 -5.85 -9.35 43.17
C ASN A 139 -6.08 -10.86 43.11
N ASN A 140 -7.07 -11.33 43.88
CA ASN A 140 -7.82 -12.59 43.73
C ASN A 140 -7.09 -13.93 43.79
N LEU A 141 -5.77 -13.99 43.98
CA LEU A 141 -5.08 -15.27 44.16
C LEU A 141 -5.05 -15.65 45.64
N TYR A 142 -5.68 -16.78 45.97
CA TYR A 142 -5.73 -17.29 47.33
C TYR A 142 -5.10 -18.67 47.44
N ILE A 143 -4.45 -18.89 48.58
CA ILE A 143 -4.08 -20.22 49.04
C ILE A 143 -4.90 -20.56 50.28
N SER A 144 -5.46 -21.75 50.32
CA SER A 144 -6.21 -22.26 51.47
C SER A 144 -5.56 -23.50 52.05
N ALA A 145 -5.77 -23.74 53.33
CA ALA A 145 -5.38 -24.97 54.00
C ALA A 145 -6.65 -25.71 54.45
N GLN A 146 -7.06 -26.76 53.74
CA GLN A 146 -8.25 -27.55 54.06
C GLN A 146 -7.96 -28.65 55.09
N ASN A 147 -6.82 -29.33 54.93
CA ASN A 147 -6.32 -30.34 55.86
C ASN A 147 -4.85 -30.08 56.15
N VAL A 148 -4.47 -30.23 57.42
CA VAL A 148 -3.10 -30.07 57.90
C VAL A 148 -2.70 -31.40 58.55
N TYR A 149 -1.71 -32.08 57.96
CA TYR A 149 -1.15 -33.34 58.46
C TYR A 149 0.21 -33.10 59.11
N SER A 150 0.85 -34.14 59.64
CA SER A 150 2.16 -34.00 60.29
C SER A 150 3.28 -33.55 59.36
N THR A 151 3.18 -33.85 58.05
CA THR A 151 4.24 -33.57 57.06
C THR A 151 3.74 -32.85 55.81
N THR A 152 2.42 -32.75 55.61
CA THR A 152 1.80 -32.19 54.40
C THR A 152 0.62 -31.29 54.73
N VAL A 153 0.33 -30.37 53.82
CA VAL A 153 -0.89 -29.56 53.83
C VAL A 153 -1.62 -29.78 52.52
N GLU A 154 -2.92 -30.00 52.60
CA GLU A 154 -3.81 -30.07 51.45
C GLU A 154 -4.74 -28.87 51.45
N GLY A 155 -5.02 -28.34 50.28
CA GLY A 155 -6.00 -27.28 50.13
C GLY A 155 -6.24 -26.91 48.68
N GLN A 156 -6.71 -25.69 48.48
CA GLN A 156 -6.91 -25.13 47.15
C GLN A 156 -5.99 -23.93 46.92
N PHE A 157 -5.42 -23.89 45.73
CA PHE A 157 -4.62 -22.81 45.18
C PHE A 157 -5.25 -22.44 43.85
N ASP A 158 -5.76 -21.21 43.72
CA ASP A 158 -6.46 -20.75 42.50
C ASP A 158 -7.59 -21.70 42.02
N ASN A 159 -8.40 -22.19 42.96
CA ASN A 159 -9.45 -23.21 42.74
C ASN A 159 -8.96 -24.60 42.31
N GLU A 160 -7.66 -24.83 42.19
CA GLU A 160 -7.10 -26.16 41.97
C GLU A 160 -6.67 -26.82 43.28
N PRO A 161 -6.93 -28.12 43.49
CA PRO A 161 -6.44 -28.83 44.66
C PRO A 161 -4.92 -28.94 44.61
N TYR A 162 -4.27 -28.77 45.76
CA TYR A 162 -2.85 -29.00 45.92
C TYR A 162 -2.55 -29.78 47.20
N THR A 163 -1.43 -30.50 47.17
CA THR A 163 -0.78 -31.08 48.34
C THR A 163 0.64 -30.55 48.37
N LEU A 164 1.03 -29.91 49.48
CA LEU A 164 2.37 -29.37 49.67
C LEU A 164 3.03 -30.04 50.87
N GLU A 165 4.19 -30.65 50.63
CA GLU A 165 4.99 -31.26 51.69
C GLU A 165 5.89 -30.21 52.35
N LEU A 166 6.30 -30.46 53.59
CA LEU A 166 7.20 -29.60 54.33
C LEU A 166 8.51 -29.35 53.55
N GLY A 167 8.88 -28.07 53.38
CA GLY A 167 10.06 -27.65 52.63
C GLY A 167 9.88 -27.62 51.11
N LYS A 168 8.75 -28.07 50.58
CA LYS A 168 8.42 -27.94 49.15
C LYS A 168 7.78 -26.60 48.86
N SER A 169 7.88 -26.18 47.61
CA SER A 169 7.29 -24.94 47.10
C SER A 169 6.25 -25.18 46.03
N LYS A 170 5.27 -24.29 45.97
CA LYS A 170 4.38 -24.11 44.83
C LYS A 170 4.71 -22.79 44.17
N ASP A 171 5.04 -22.84 42.89
CA ASP A 171 5.41 -21.67 42.10
C ASP A 171 4.18 -21.12 41.37
N PHE A 172 4.11 -19.80 41.23
CA PHE A 172 3.09 -19.09 40.47
C PHE A 172 3.65 -17.82 39.86
N SER A 173 2.98 -17.27 38.86
CA SER A 173 3.42 -16.05 38.17
C SER A 173 2.37 -14.95 38.28
N VAL A 174 2.82 -13.72 38.54
CA VAL A 174 1.97 -12.53 38.64
C VAL A 174 2.61 -11.43 37.82
N GLY A 175 2.06 -11.17 36.63
CA GLY A 175 2.71 -10.29 35.65
C GLY A 175 4.12 -10.79 35.31
N ASN A 176 5.13 -9.93 35.49
CA ASN A 176 6.54 -10.27 35.25
C ASN A 176 7.25 -10.89 36.47
N LEU A 177 6.56 -11.03 37.61
CA LEU A 177 7.10 -11.64 38.81
C LEU A 177 6.84 -13.13 38.81
N THR A 178 7.86 -13.89 39.18
CA THR A 178 7.70 -15.29 39.55
C THR A 178 7.78 -15.39 41.05
N CYS A 179 6.75 -15.97 41.63
CA CYS A 179 6.60 -16.12 43.06
C CYS A 179 6.60 -17.60 43.42
N LYS A 180 7.03 -17.90 44.63
CA LYS A 180 6.92 -19.22 45.23
C LYS A 180 6.39 -19.10 46.64
N VAL A 181 5.56 -20.04 47.03
CA VAL A 181 5.09 -20.23 48.41
C VAL A 181 5.67 -21.54 48.91
N VAL A 182 6.43 -21.46 49.99
CA VAL A 182 7.11 -22.59 50.63
C VAL A 182 6.40 -22.91 51.93
N LEU A 183 6.09 -24.18 52.18
CA LEU A 183 5.64 -24.64 53.49
C LEU A 183 6.86 -24.75 54.42
N THR A 184 6.95 -23.90 55.44
CA THR A 184 8.14 -23.81 56.30
C THR A 184 8.00 -24.59 57.60
N SER A 185 6.79 -24.67 58.17
CA SER A 185 6.52 -25.46 59.37
C SER A 185 5.06 -25.91 59.43
N ILE A 186 4.82 -26.97 60.19
CA ILE A 186 3.47 -27.46 60.50
C ILE A 186 3.35 -27.68 62.01
N ALA A 187 2.35 -27.05 62.62
CA ALA A 187 1.92 -27.32 63.99
C ALA A 187 0.65 -28.19 63.93
N TYR A 188 0.84 -29.50 63.77
CA TYR A 188 -0.26 -30.45 63.58
C TYR A 188 -1.29 -30.44 64.73
N MET A 189 -0.84 -30.34 65.97
CA MET A 189 -1.72 -30.30 67.15
C MET A 189 -2.63 -29.08 67.16
N ASP A 190 -2.13 -27.95 66.65
CA ASP A 190 -2.86 -26.68 66.58
C ASP A 190 -3.62 -26.51 65.24
N ASN A 191 -3.46 -27.47 64.32
CA ASN A 191 -3.97 -27.41 62.94
C ASN A 191 -3.51 -26.14 62.19
N GLU A 192 -2.26 -25.74 62.41
CA GLU A 192 -1.65 -24.57 61.78
C GLU A 192 -0.49 -24.98 60.86
N ALA A 193 -0.33 -24.22 59.78
CA ALA A 193 0.79 -24.37 58.85
C ALA A 193 1.37 -22.99 58.54
N SER A 194 2.70 -22.87 58.60
CA SER A 194 3.41 -21.63 58.31
C SER A 194 3.97 -21.67 56.90
N PHE A 195 3.78 -20.59 56.17
CA PHE A 195 4.18 -20.45 54.79
C PHE A 195 5.07 -19.22 54.63
N SER A 196 6.02 -19.30 53.71
CA SER A 196 6.84 -18.18 53.27
C SER A 196 6.62 -17.95 51.78
N LYS A 197 6.16 -16.75 51.43
CA LYS A 197 6.03 -16.27 50.06
C LYS A 197 7.27 -15.48 49.69
N SER A 198 7.79 -15.73 48.50
CA SER A 198 8.87 -14.93 47.93
C SER A 198 8.63 -14.70 46.45
N CYS A 199 8.84 -13.47 45.98
CA CYS A 199 8.66 -13.07 44.59
C CYS A 199 9.93 -12.45 44.04
N TYR A 200 10.32 -12.86 42.84
CA TYR A 200 11.48 -12.34 42.13
C TYR A 200 11.12 -11.98 40.69
N ASP A 201 11.84 -10.98 40.18
CA ASP A 201 11.68 -10.51 38.81
C ASP A 201 12.51 -11.41 37.86
N LYS A 202 11.84 -12.11 36.95
CA LYS A 202 12.49 -12.98 35.95
C LYS A 202 13.48 -12.20 35.09
N SER A 203 13.25 -10.91 34.85
CA SER A 203 14.15 -10.06 34.06
C SER A 203 15.48 -9.76 34.75
N LYS A 204 15.55 -9.94 36.08
CA LYS A 204 16.73 -9.67 36.91
C LYS A 204 17.50 -10.93 37.32
N GLN A 205 17.07 -12.11 36.85
CA GLN A 205 17.88 -13.31 37.06
C GLN A 205 19.14 -13.24 36.18
N PRO A 206 20.34 -13.45 36.75
CA PRO A 206 21.53 -13.63 35.93
C PRO A 206 21.29 -14.87 35.05
N LYS A 207 21.36 -14.68 33.73
CA LYS A 207 21.43 -15.80 32.80
C LYS A 207 22.79 -16.48 33.04
N PHE A 208 22.75 -17.68 33.60
CA PHE A 208 23.91 -18.58 33.64
C PHE A 208 24.12 -19.24 32.29
#